data_AF-A0AAV0GI77-F1
#
_entry.id   AF-A0AAV0GI77-F1
#
_cell.length_a   1.000
_cell.length_b   1.000
_cell.length_c   1.000
_cell.angle_alpha   90.00
_cell.angle_beta   90.00
_cell.angle_gamma   90.00
#
_symmetry.space_group_name_H-M   'P 1'
#
loop_
_entity.id
_entity.type
_entity.pdbx_description
1 polymer ?
#
loop_
_entity_poly.entity_id
_entity_poly.type
_entity_poly.pdbx_seq_one_letter_code
_entity_poly.pdbx_strand_id
1 'polypeptide(L)'
;MVEYSGRRPNWANGIPESGSGRREMPERCDIFSGEWIYDNTSRPLYNESDCPYMSDQLACQKHGRLDKAYQYWRWQPDDCNLKRWNATEMWEKLRGKRLMFVGDSLNRNQWMSMVCMLQSVIPPHKRYMSPQQHLSIFRTEEYNASVEFLWSPLLVESNSDHPVDHRLAERILRPDSLLRHLSHWVNADILVFNSYLWWRQGPVKLLWRNDKKGICEEIDGLGGMELAMRAWADSIASYIDPLKKVFFVTMSPTHNSKAEWEPGSEGNCYDEKLPIENRDYRGNGSDVSTMQMVRKVLDNLGSKVSVLNITKLSERRKDGHPTIYRKFWESLSPEMLADPASYSDCIHWCLPGVPDVWNELLFHLL
;
A
#
# COMPACT_ATOMS: atom_id res chain seq x y z
N MET A 1 -0.72 -39.76 43.62
CA MET A 1 -1.44 -38.74 44.38
C MET A 1 -0.40 -37.88 45.08
N VAL A 2 -0.05 -36.72 44.51
CA VAL A 2 0.52 -35.56 45.22
C VAL A 2 0.10 -34.34 44.42
N GLU A 3 -0.83 -33.56 44.98
CA GLU A 3 -1.28 -32.27 44.47
C GLU A 3 -0.20 -31.20 44.67
N TYR A 4 0.02 -30.37 43.67
CA TYR A 4 0.89 -29.20 43.76
C TYR A 4 0.03 -27.99 44.15
N SER A 5 0.13 -27.56 45.41
CA SER A 5 -0.52 -26.36 45.92
C SER A 5 0.42 -25.16 45.81
N GLY A 6 -0.02 -24.11 45.12
CA GLY A 6 0.76 -22.89 44.95
C GLY A 6 0.84 -22.05 46.23
N ARG A 7 1.96 -21.34 46.41
CA ARG A 7 2.06 -20.05 47.12
C ARG A 7 3.38 -19.36 46.77
N ARG A 8 3.30 -18.09 46.35
CA ARG A 8 4.43 -17.19 46.07
C ARG A 8 5.00 -16.63 47.38
N PRO A 9 6.32 -16.38 47.50
CA PRO A 9 6.87 -15.62 48.62
C PRO A 9 6.84 -14.11 48.32
N ASN A 10 6.19 -13.35 49.21
CA ASN A 10 6.36 -11.91 49.37
C ASN A 10 7.61 -11.64 50.20
N TRP A 11 8.47 -10.72 49.76
CA TRP A 11 9.41 -10.02 50.63
C TRP A 11 9.35 -8.53 50.32
N ALA A 12 8.81 -7.77 51.26
CA ALA A 12 8.93 -6.31 51.31
C ALA A 12 10.10 -5.95 52.24
N ASN A 13 10.89 -4.96 51.85
CA ASN A 13 11.64 -4.06 52.74
C ASN A 13 11.96 -2.77 51.92
N GLY A 14 11.49 -1.61 52.39
CA GLY A 14 11.95 -0.28 51.94
C GLY A 14 13.35 0.05 52.50
N ILE A 15 14.11 1.08 52.16
CA ILE A 15 13.98 2.52 51.79
C ILE A 15 15.41 2.92 51.25
N PRO A 16 15.75 4.04 50.53
CA PRO A 16 15.03 5.29 50.22
C PRO A 16 14.94 5.70 48.74
N GLU A 17 14.04 6.66 48.49
CA GLU A 17 13.93 7.47 47.28
C GLU A 17 15.20 8.28 47.00
N SER A 18 15.74 8.16 45.78
CA SER A 18 16.52 9.22 45.14
C SER A 18 15.83 9.58 43.83
N GLY A 19 15.22 10.76 43.79
CA GLY A 19 14.61 11.33 42.59
C GLY A 19 15.62 11.82 41.56
N SER A 20 15.16 11.84 40.31
CA SER A 20 15.74 12.42 39.08
C SER A 20 16.86 11.61 38.39
N GLY A 21 16.72 11.18 37.14
CA GLY A 21 15.55 11.14 36.28
C GLY A 21 15.69 9.94 35.36
N ARG A 22 14.63 9.13 35.26
CA ARG A 22 14.43 8.36 34.04
C ARG A 22 14.29 9.42 32.95
N ARG A 23 15.29 9.51 32.09
CA ARG A 23 15.08 10.06 30.75
C ARG A 23 13.92 9.24 30.19
N GLU A 24 12.72 9.80 30.25
CA GLU A 24 11.66 9.40 29.35
C GLU A 24 12.29 9.53 27.97
N MET A 25 12.59 8.38 27.36
CA MET A 25 12.86 8.37 25.93
C MET A 25 11.62 9.01 25.31
N PRO A 26 11.77 10.05 24.48
CA PRO A 26 10.63 10.64 23.81
C PRO A 26 9.84 9.51 23.18
N GLU A 27 8.56 9.39 23.53
CA GLU A 27 7.68 8.43 22.87
C GLU A 27 7.85 8.65 21.36
N ARG A 28 8.23 7.59 20.65
CA ARG A 28 8.31 7.64 19.19
C ARG A 28 6.91 8.01 18.70
N CYS A 29 6.78 9.16 18.05
CA CYS A 29 5.51 9.60 17.48
C CYS A 29 4.92 8.50 16.59
N ASP A 30 3.67 8.12 16.85
CA ASP A 30 2.90 7.29 15.93
C ASP A 30 2.39 8.15 14.78
N ILE A 31 3.11 8.12 13.66
CA ILE A 31 2.75 8.90 12.46
C ILE A 31 1.51 8.35 11.73
N PHE A 32 0.97 7.20 12.14
CA PHE A 32 -0.17 6.53 11.52
C PHE A 32 -1.50 6.77 12.25
N SER A 33 -1.46 7.35 13.45
CA SER A 33 -2.61 7.79 14.23
C SER A 33 -2.75 9.30 14.15
N GLY A 34 -3.94 9.78 13.78
CA GLY A 34 -4.13 11.18 13.42
C GLY A 34 -5.45 11.44 12.72
N GLU A 35 -5.50 12.54 12.00
CA GLU A 35 -6.68 12.97 11.27
C GLU A 35 -6.38 13.64 9.92
N TRP A 36 -7.39 13.63 9.05
CA TRP A 36 -7.36 14.35 7.80
C TRP A 36 -7.75 15.81 8.04
N ILE A 37 -6.85 16.72 7.69
CA ILE A 37 -7.06 18.16 7.77
C ILE A 37 -7.22 18.71 6.37
N TYR A 38 -8.27 19.50 6.15
CA TYR A 38 -8.45 20.23 4.90
C TYR A 38 -7.45 21.39 4.82
N ASP A 39 -6.70 21.45 3.73
CA ASP A 39 -5.66 22.44 3.47
C ASP A 39 -5.55 22.69 1.96
N ASN A 40 -6.34 23.62 1.46
CA ASN A 40 -6.29 24.06 0.05
C ASN A 40 -5.13 25.03 -0.25
N THR A 41 -4.29 25.34 0.73
CA THR A 41 -3.15 26.26 0.56
C THR A 41 -1.87 25.51 0.20
N SER A 42 -1.67 24.32 0.79
CA SER A 42 -0.46 23.51 0.57
C SER A 42 -0.71 22.28 -0.33
N ARG A 43 -1.97 22.00 -0.69
CA ARG A 43 -2.37 20.84 -1.49
C ARG A 43 -3.05 21.22 -2.81
N PRO A 44 -3.03 20.33 -3.81
CA PRO A 44 -2.21 19.10 -3.89
C PRO A 44 -0.72 19.42 -4.02
N LEU A 45 0.14 18.41 -3.84
CA LEU A 45 1.60 18.58 -3.97
C LEU A 45 2.06 18.80 -5.43
N TYR A 46 1.19 18.50 -6.40
CA TYR A 46 1.36 18.71 -7.82
C TYR A 46 -0.02 18.72 -8.49
N ASN A 47 -0.17 19.35 -9.66
CA ASN A 47 -1.40 19.21 -10.44
C ASN A 47 -1.36 17.96 -11.32
N GLU A 48 -2.52 17.34 -11.54
CA GLU A 48 -2.66 16.18 -12.42
C GLU A 48 -2.06 16.43 -13.82
N SER A 49 -2.29 17.61 -14.40
CA SER A 49 -1.77 18.02 -15.71
C SER A 49 -0.25 18.14 -15.78
N ASP A 50 0.42 18.33 -14.65
CA ASP A 50 1.85 18.59 -14.59
C ASP A 50 2.67 17.29 -14.64
N CYS A 51 2.01 16.13 -14.47
CA CYS A 51 2.65 14.82 -14.52
C CYS A 51 2.41 14.13 -15.87
N PRO A 52 3.40 14.12 -16.79
CA PRO A 52 3.23 13.52 -18.12
C PRO A 52 3.18 11.98 -18.10
N TYR A 53 3.50 11.37 -16.95
CA TYR A 53 3.51 9.91 -16.77
C TYR A 53 2.19 9.36 -16.22
N MET A 54 1.25 10.25 -15.89
CA MET A 54 -0.01 9.88 -15.24
C MET A 54 -0.74 8.79 -16.02
N SER A 55 -1.19 7.76 -15.30
CA SER A 55 -2.05 6.73 -15.88
C SER A 55 -3.46 7.26 -16.06
N ASP A 56 -4.06 7.03 -17.24
CA ASP A 56 -5.46 7.33 -17.54
C ASP A 56 -6.45 6.62 -16.59
N GLN A 57 -6.01 5.59 -15.86
CA GLN A 57 -6.83 4.93 -14.84
C GLN A 57 -6.93 5.72 -13.52
N LEU A 58 -6.05 6.70 -13.31
CA LEU A 58 -5.88 7.46 -12.07
C LEU A 58 -6.05 8.97 -12.28
N ALA A 59 -6.07 9.44 -13.54
CA ALA A 59 -6.21 10.83 -13.96
C ALA A 59 -7.67 11.30 -13.95
N CYS A 60 -8.24 11.47 -12.77
CA CYS A 60 -9.67 11.71 -12.61
C CYS A 60 -10.15 13.01 -13.25
N GLN A 61 -9.38 14.11 -13.18
CA GLN A 61 -9.78 15.38 -13.81
C GLN A 61 -9.81 15.27 -15.32
N LYS A 62 -8.79 14.63 -15.92
CA LYS A 62 -8.74 14.33 -17.36
C LYS A 62 -9.96 13.54 -17.83
N HIS A 63 -10.52 12.70 -16.96
CA HIS A 63 -11.69 11.87 -17.22
C HIS A 63 -13.00 12.46 -16.69
N GLY A 64 -13.05 13.77 -16.44
CA GLY A 64 -14.30 14.51 -16.23
C GLY A 64 -14.68 14.77 -14.77
N ARG A 65 -13.84 14.42 -13.80
CA ARG A 65 -14.10 14.73 -12.39
C ARG A 65 -13.98 16.23 -12.15
N LEU A 66 -15.09 16.87 -11.77
CA LEU A 66 -15.15 18.32 -11.56
C LEU A 66 -14.82 18.75 -10.13
N ASP A 67 -15.16 17.94 -9.13
CA ASP A 67 -14.83 18.25 -7.74
C ASP A 67 -13.34 18.03 -7.48
N LYS A 68 -12.69 19.02 -6.85
CA LYS A 68 -11.25 18.95 -6.49
C LYS A 68 -11.02 18.84 -4.99
N ALA A 69 -12.07 18.92 -4.18
CA ALA A 69 -11.98 18.96 -2.73
C ALA A 69 -11.22 17.76 -2.14
N TYR A 70 -11.34 16.59 -2.76
CA TYR A 70 -10.63 15.37 -2.35
C TYR A 70 -9.09 15.51 -2.41
N GLN A 71 -8.57 16.43 -3.22
CA GLN A 71 -7.13 16.67 -3.38
C GLN A 71 -6.55 17.52 -2.24
N TYR A 72 -7.40 18.25 -1.51
CA TYR A 72 -6.99 19.24 -0.53
C TYR A 72 -6.87 18.70 0.90
N TRP A 73 -6.86 17.38 1.07
CA TRP A 73 -6.73 16.77 2.39
C TRP A 73 -5.28 16.37 2.65
N ARG A 74 -4.74 16.78 3.80
CA ARG A 74 -3.45 16.35 4.33
C ARG A 74 -3.64 15.49 5.57
N TRP A 75 -2.72 14.56 5.82
CA TRP A 75 -2.69 13.81 7.07
C TRP A 75 -1.91 14.55 8.14
N GLN A 76 -2.47 14.63 9.34
CA GLN A 76 -1.86 15.21 10.53
C GLN A 76 -1.82 14.15 11.63
N PRO A 77 -0.63 13.64 12.00
CA PRO A 77 -0.48 12.80 13.18
C PRO A 77 -0.88 13.56 14.45
N ASP A 78 -1.40 12.84 15.45
CA ASP A 78 -1.91 13.42 16.70
C ASP A 78 -0.80 14.09 17.52
N ASP A 79 0.34 13.40 17.67
CA ASP A 79 1.39 13.79 18.62
C ASP A 79 2.60 14.46 17.97
N CYS A 80 2.62 14.60 16.64
CA CYS A 80 3.72 15.24 15.93
C CYS A 80 3.36 15.74 14.54
N ASN A 81 4.30 16.47 13.93
CA ASN A 81 4.19 16.91 12.55
C ASN A 81 4.98 15.99 11.62
N LEU A 82 4.38 15.65 10.48
CA LEU A 82 5.12 15.03 9.39
C LEU A 82 6.18 16.00 8.85
N LYS A 83 7.24 15.41 8.31
CA LYS A 83 8.25 16.17 7.59
C LYS A 83 7.60 16.68 6.30
N ARG A 84 7.66 17.99 6.06
CA ARG A 84 7.12 18.59 4.83
C ARG A 84 7.79 17.97 3.61
N TRP A 85 6.98 17.52 2.65
CA TRP A 85 7.48 16.95 1.40
C TRP A 85 8.46 17.89 0.69
N ASN A 86 9.56 17.33 0.21
CA ASN A 86 10.55 18.02 -0.62
C ASN A 86 11.12 17.04 -1.65
N ALA A 87 10.80 17.26 -2.92
CA ALA A 87 11.21 16.38 -4.01
C ALA A 87 12.74 16.31 -4.16
N THR A 88 13.44 17.44 -4.01
CA THR A 88 14.91 17.48 -4.06
C THR A 88 15.52 16.67 -2.92
N GLU A 89 14.99 16.81 -1.70
CA GLU A 89 15.49 16.03 -0.57
C GLU A 89 15.22 14.53 -0.75
N MET A 90 14.05 14.16 -1.26
CA MET A 90 13.76 12.76 -1.57
C MET A 90 14.73 12.22 -2.63
N TRP A 91 15.02 13.00 -3.68
CA TRP A 91 16.05 12.60 -4.66
C TRP A 91 17.45 12.47 -4.06
N GLU A 92 17.84 13.34 -3.13
CA GLU A 92 19.12 13.19 -2.39
C GLU A 92 19.14 11.91 -1.55
N LYS A 93 18.04 11.57 -0.88
CA LYS A 93 17.90 10.28 -0.16
C LYS A 93 18.02 9.08 -1.10
N LEU A 94 17.60 9.24 -2.36
CA LEU A 94 17.67 8.23 -3.40
C LEU A 94 18.95 8.27 -4.24
N ARG A 95 19.88 9.20 -3.98
CA ARG A 95 21.09 9.35 -4.80
C ARG A 95 21.89 8.04 -4.83
N GLY A 96 22.15 7.54 -6.04
CA GLY A 96 22.85 6.27 -6.25
C GLY A 96 22.05 5.01 -5.85
N LYS A 97 20.73 5.11 -5.63
CA LYS A 97 19.89 4.04 -5.10
C LYS A 97 18.71 3.72 -6.01
N ARG A 98 18.18 2.50 -5.84
CA ARG A 98 16.94 2.01 -6.44
C ARG A 98 15.86 1.89 -5.37
N LEU A 99 14.79 2.67 -5.52
CA LEU A 99 13.53 2.50 -4.77
C LEU A 99 12.59 1.65 -5.62
N MET A 100 12.14 0.51 -5.09
CA MET A 100 11.27 -0.40 -5.83
C MET A 100 9.99 -0.72 -5.06
N PHE A 101 8.87 -0.46 -5.70
CA PHE A 101 7.54 -0.90 -5.29
C PHE A 101 7.28 -2.30 -5.88
N VAL A 102 6.82 -3.25 -5.07
CA VAL A 102 6.60 -4.64 -5.48
C VAL A 102 5.24 -5.11 -4.97
N GLY A 103 4.31 -5.39 -5.87
CA GLY A 103 2.99 -5.83 -5.43
C GLY A 103 1.91 -5.75 -6.50
N ASP A 104 0.69 -5.45 -6.04
CA ASP A 104 -0.52 -5.38 -6.85
C ASP A 104 -0.75 -3.98 -7.46
N SER A 105 -1.95 -3.75 -8.01
CA SER A 105 -2.31 -2.50 -8.68
C SER A 105 -2.33 -1.28 -7.75
N LEU A 106 -2.44 -1.46 -6.43
CA LEU A 106 -2.44 -0.36 -5.46
C LEU A 106 -1.02 0.09 -5.15
N ASN A 107 -0.06 -0.82 -5.19
CA ASN A 107 1.34 -0.44 -5.15
C ASN A 107 1.78 0.25 -6.44
N ARG A 108 1.23 -0.16 -7.59
CA ARG A 108 1.37 0.61 -8.84
C ARG A 108 0.78 2.01 -8.72
N ASN A 109 -0.36 2.15 -8.04
CA ASN A 109 -0.99 3.44 -7.76
C ASN A 109 -0.08 4.34 -6.90
N GLN A 110 0.54 3.78 -5.86
CA GLN A 110 1.49 4.48 -5.01
C GLN A 110 2.79 4.84 -5.74
N TRP A 111 3.34 3.93 -6.55
CA TRP A 111 4.49 4.19 -7.40
C TRP A 111 4.24 5.34 -8.37
N MET A 112 3.07 5.36 -9.04
CA MET A 112 2.74 6.43 -9.97
C MET A 112 2.63 7.79 -9.26
N SER A 113 2.06 7.83 -8.05
CA SER A 113 2.09 9.01 -7.18
C SER A 113 3.51 9.47 -6.90
N MET A 114 4.41 8.56 -6.49
CA MET A 114 5.81 8.88 -6.20
C MET A 114 6.52 9.47 -7.43
N VAL A 115 6.31 8.89 -8.61
CA VAL A 115 6.84 9.42 -9.88
C VAL A 115 6.34 10.84 -10.13
N CYS A 116 5.04 11.10 -9.99
CA CYS A 116 4.47 12.43 -10.22
C CYS A 116 4.95 13.48 -9.20
N MET A 117 5.12 13.08 -7.93
CA MET A 117 5.65 13.94 -6.86
C MET A 117 7.13 14.31 -7.05
N LEU A 118 7.89 13.48 -7.79
CA LEU A 118 9.34 13.64 -7.97
C LEU A 118 9.74 14.22 -9.32
N GLN A 119 8.95 14.00 -10.38
CA GLN A 119 9.39 14.29 -11.74
C GLN A 119 9.61 15.78 -12.02
N SER A 120 8.84 16.67 -11.39
CA SER A 120 8.77 18.09 -11.77
C SER A 120 10.08 18.85 -11.56
N VAL A 121 10.90 18.42 -10.58
CA VAL A 121 12.22 19.02 -10.29
C VAL A 121 13.33 18.50 -11.21
N ILE A 122 13.04 17.55 -12.10
CA ILE A 122 14.01 16.96 -13.01
C ILE A 122 13.72 17.41 -14.45
N PRO A 123 14.69 18.03 -15.15
CA PRO A 123 14.53 18.43 -16.54
C PRO A 123 14.12 17.25 -17.44
N PRO A 124 13.21 17.44 -18.42
CA PRO A 124 12.71 16.35 -19.27
C PRO A 124 13.78 15.51 -19.98
N HIS A 125 14.90 16.12 -20.37
CA HIS A 125 16.00 15.44 -21.05
C HIS A 125 16.94 14.65 -20.11
N LYS A 126 16.78 14.78 -18.79
CA LYS A 126 17.59 14.06 -17.77
C LYS A 126 16.83 12.94 -17.07
N ARG A 127 15.61 12.64 -17.52
CA ARG A 127 14.74 11.62 -16.94
C ARG A 127 14.25 10.67 -18.03
N TYR A 128 14.03 9.42 -17.64
CA TYR A 128 13.58 8.37 -18.53
C TYR A 128 12.53 7.52 -17.82
N MET A 129 11.48 7.15 -18.56
CA MET A 129 10.47 6.19 -18.15
C MET A 129 10.51 5.01 -19.12
N SER A 130 10.66 3.79 -18.60
CA SER A 130 10.59 2.59 -19.43
C SER A 130 9.16 2.36 -19.95
N PRO A 131 8.99 1.61 -21.05
CA PRO A 131 7.68 1.08 -21.41
C PRO A 131 7.08 0.27 -20.25
N GLN A 132 5.76 0.33 -20.10
CA GLN A 132 5.05 -0.41 -19.06
C GLN A 132 5.09 -1.92 -19.37
N GLN A 133 5.89 -2.64 -18.60
CA GLN A 133 6.02 -4.10 -18.66
C GLN A 133 5.95 -4.68 -17.23
N HIS A 134 6.42 -5.91 -17.05
CA HIS A 134 6.52 -6.57 -15.74
C HIS A 134 7.32 -5.73 -14.72
N LEU A 135 8.36 -5.03 -15.19
CA LEU A 135 9.14 -4.04 -14.44
C LEU A 135 9.05 -2.68 -15.14
N SER A 136 8.55 -1.68 -14.45
CA SER A 136 8.49 -0.28 -14.90
C SER A 136 9.53 0.55 -14.14
N ILE A 137 10.35 1.32 -14.86
CA ILE A 137 11.51 2.03 -14.31
C ILE A 137 11.41 3.51 -14.67
N PHE A 138 11.30 4.37 -13.66
CA PHE A 138 11.57 5.80 -13.79
C PHE A 138 12.97 6.09 -13.26
N ARG A 139 13.87 6.63 -14.08
CA ARG A 139 15.26 6.93 -13.68
C ARG A 139 15.67 8.36 -13.99
N THR A 140 16.62 8.86 -13.21
CA THR A 140 17.22 10.18 -13.40
C THR A 140 18.73 10.09 -13.45
N GLU A 141 19.34 10.83 -14.37
CA GLU A 141 20.80 10.80 -14.54
C GLU A 141 21.51 11.63 -13.46
N GLU A 142 20.92 12.76 -13.08
CA GLU A 142 21.50 13.72 -12.12
C GLU A 142 21.68 13.15 -10.70
N TYR A 143 20.79 12.25 -10.30
CA TYR A 143 20.87 11.58 -9.00
C TYR A 143 21.40 10.15 -9.12
N ASN A 144 21.59 9.64 -10.35
CA ASN A 144 21.89 8.23 -10.61
C ASN A 144 20.95 7.31 -9.80
N ALA A 145 19.64 7.58 -9.90
CA ALA A 145 18.62 7.00 -9.03
C ALA A 145 17.43 6.50 -9.86
N SER A 146 16.72 5.51 -9.33
CA SER A 146 15.48 4.99 -9.93
C SER A 146 14.35 4.80 -8.93
N VAL A 147 13.13 4.95 -9.45
CA VAL A 147 11.86 4.66 -8.78
C VAL A 147 11.12 3.66 -9.66
N GLU A 148 10.98 2.44 -9.17
CA GLU A 148 10.62 1.26 -9.95
C GLU A 148 9.33 0.61 -9.45
N PHE A 149 8.61 -0.06 -10.32
CA PHE A 149 7.46 -0.89 -9.99
C PHE A 149 7.58 -2.28 -10.62
N LEU A 150 7.53 -3.31 -9.79
CA LEU A 150 7.50 -4.71 -10.19
C LEU A 150 6.11 -5.30 -9.93
N TRP A 151 5.47 -5.79 -10.99
CA TRP A 151 4.17 -6.47 -10.88
C TRP A 151 4.33 -7.85 -10.23
N SER A 152 3.83 -7.99 -9.00
CA SER A 152 3.87 -9.24 -8.25
C SER A 152 2.67 -9.27 -7.28
N PRO A 153 1.44 -9.39 -7.82
CA PRO A 153 0.22 -9.14 -7.04
C PRO A 153 0.03 -10.11 -5.88
N LEU A 154 0.59 -11.32 -5.99
CA LEU A 154 0.54 -12.37 -4.96
C LEU A 154 1.89 -12.60 -4.26
N LEU A 155 2.89 -11.74 -4.48
CA LEU A 155 4.29 -11.82 -3.98
C LEU A 155 5.11 -13.02 -4.48
N VAL A 156 4.50 -14.21 -4.53
CA VAL A 156 5.06 -15.45 -5.08
C VAL A 156 4.74 -15.59 -6.56
N GLU A 157 5.40 -16.53 -7.25
CA GLU A 157 5.10 -16.82 -8.66
C GLU A 157 3.65 -17.29 -8.82
N SER A 158 2.98 -16.78 -9.83
CA SER A 158 1.59 -17.09 -10.16
C SER A 158 1.31 -17.01 -11.66
N ASN A 159 0.19 -17.59 -12.08
CA ASN A 159 -0.34 -17.39 -13.44
C ASN A 159 -0.82 -15.95 -13.69
N SER A 160 -0.83 -15.11 -12.66
CA SER A 160 -1.29 -13.72 -12.70
C SER A 160 -0.15 -12.70 -12.78
N ASP A 161 1.09 -13.15 -12.99
CA ASP A 161 2.26 -12.27 -13.00
C ASP A 161 2.48 -11.55 -14.35
N HIS A 162 1.63 -11.83 -15.35
CA HIS A 162 1.69 -11.14 -16.62
C HIS A 162 1.10 -9.72 -16.47
N PRO A 163 1.81 -8.64 -16.82
CA PRO A 163 1.39 -7.28 -16.49
C PRO A 163 0.08 -6.82 -17.16
N VAL A 164 -0.36 -7.51 -18.23
CA VAL A 164 -1.58 -7.19 -19.00
C VAL A 164 -2.63 -8.30 -18.87
N ASP A 165 -2.32 -9.50 -19.38
CA ASP A 165 -3.14 -10.70 -19.26
C ASP A 165 -3.02 -11.41 -17.91
N HIS A 166 -3.55 -10.80 -16.84
CA HIS A 166 -3.54 -11.36 -15.47
C HIS A 166 -4.92 -11.56 -14.87
N ARG A 167 -5.99 -11.26 -15.62
CA ARG A 167 -7.38 -11.41 -15.15
C ARG A 167 -7.90 -12.78 -15.57
N LEU A 168 -7.46 -13.80 -14.84
CA LEU A 168 -7.82 -15.18 -15.10
C LEU A 168 -8.97 -15.61 -14.18
N ALA A 169 -9.81 -16.53 -14.66
CA ALA A 169 -10.92 -17.08 -13.88
C ALA A 169 -10.42 -17.82 -12.62
N GLU A 170 -9.26 -18.45 -12.72
CA GLU A 170 -8.60 -19.15 -11.62
C GLU A 170 -7.23 -18.55 -11.35
N ARG A 171 -6.93 -18.31 -10.08
CA ARG A 171 -5.61 -17.87 -9.64
C ARG A 171 -4.81 -19.07 -9.16
N ILE A 172 -3.67 -19.31 -9.80
CA ILE A 172 -2.79 -20.42 -9.48
C ILE A 172 -1.47 -19.83 -8.99
N LEU A 173 -1.08 -20.14 -7.77
CA LEU A 173 0.20 -19.75 -7.17
C LEU A 173 1.16 -20.93 -7.03
N ARG A 174 2.44 -20.62 -7.02
CA ARG A 174 3.56 -21.54 -6.79
C ARG A 174 4.33 -21.07 -5.54
N PRO A 175 3.89 -21.43 -4.33
CA PRO A 175 4.48 -20.92 -3.08
C PRO A 175 5.96 -21.26 -2.92
N ASP A 176 6.42 -22.35 -3.54
CA ASP A 176 7.79 -22.83 -3.51
C ASP A 176 8.70 -22.20 -4.59
N SER A 177 8.18 -21.25 -5.38
CA SER A 177 8.91 -20.57 -6.45
C SER A 177 8.91 -19.05 -6.28
N LEU A 178 9.96 -18.52 -5.63
CA LEU A 178 10.19 -17.07 -5.50
C LEU A 178 11.42 -16.56 -6.26
N LEU A 179 12.27 -17.46 -6.77
CA LEU A 179 13.57 -17.08 -7.35
C LEU A 179 13.42 -16.09 -8.51
N ARG A 180 12.36 -16.22 -9.33
CA ARG A 180 12.10 -15.29 -10.44
C ARG A 180 11.89 -13.87 -9.93
N HIS A 181 10.96 -13.67 -9.00
CA HIS A 181 10.70 -12.35 -8.42
C HIS A 181 11.91 -11.83 -7.64
N LEU A 182 12.52 -12.67 -6.79
CA LEU A 182 13.70 -12.36 -6.00
C LEU A 182 14.82 -11.76 -6.86
N SER A 183 15.08 -12.34 -8.04
CA SER A 183 16.13 -11.86 -8.94
C SER A 183 15.97 -10.39 -9.39
N HIS A 184 14.74 -9.85 -9.38
CA HIS A 184 14.47 -8.46 -9.76
C HIS A 184 14.71 -7.48 -8.61
N TRP A 185 14.27 -7.85 -7.40
CA TRP A 185 14.21 -6.93 -6.26
C TRP A 185 15.33 -7.10 -5.23
N VAL A 186 16.05 -8.23 -5.22
CA VAL A 186 17.13 -8.51 -4.24
C VAL A 186 18.22 -7.43 -4.21
N ASN A 187 18.48 -6.79 -5.35
CA ASN A 187 19.50 -5.75 -5.51
C ASN A 187 18.96 -4.31 -5.42
N ALA A 188 17.69 -4.10 -5.11
CA ALA A 188 17.19 -2.76 -4.80
C ALA A 188 17.66 -2.32 -3.40
N ASP A 189 17.73 -1.01 -3.15
CA ASP A 189 18.21 -0.43 -1.89
C ASP A 189 17.06 -0.16 -0.90
N ILE A 190 15.91 0.21 -1.45
CA ILE A 190 14.68 0.47 -0.70
C ILE A 190 13.56 -0.32 -1.39
N LEU A 191 12.91 -1.18 -0.62
CA LEU A 191 11.83 -2.04 -1.07
C LEU A 191 10.52 -1.65 -0.39
N VAL A 192 9.45 -1.54 -1.17
CA VAL A 192 8.10 -1.21 -0.67
C VAL A 192 7.15 -2.27 -1.20
N PHE A 193 6.75 -3.22 -0.36
CA PHE A 193 5.86 -4.32 -0.74
C PHE A 193 4.40 -4.02 -0.42
N ASN A 194 3.48 -4.55 -1.21
CA ASN A 194 2.09 -4.74 -0.80
C ASN A 194 1.54 -6.06 -1.38
N SER A 195 0.43 -6.54 -0.82
CA SER A 195 -0.44 -7.55 -1.45
C SER A 195 -1.72 -7.68 -0.63
N TYR A 196 -2.90 -7.49 -1.23
CA TYR A 196 -4.15 -7.64 -0.48
C TYR A 196 -5.37 -8.01 -1.32
N LEU A 197 -5.77 -7.15 -2.25
CA LEU A 197 -7.13 -7.16 -2.82
C LEU A 197 -7.47 -8.43 -3.59
N TRP A 198 -6.44 -9.09 -4.13
CA TRP A 198 -6.58 -10.28 -4.93
C TRP A 198 -6.96 -11.50 -4.10
N TRP A 199 -6.50 -11.55 -2.85
CA TRP A 199 -6.84 -12.60 -1.88
C TRP A 199 -8.29 -12.50 -1.41
N ARG A 200 -8.93 -11.33 -1.56
CA ARG A 200 -10.33 -11.12 -1.20
C ARG A 200 -11.33 -11.58 -2.26
N GLN A 201 -10.88 -11.97 -3.45
CA GLN A 201 -11.75 -12.30 -4.57
C GLN A 201 -12.20 -13.76 -4.59
N GLY A 202 -11.78 -14.57 -3.62
CA GLY A 202 -12.18 -15.96 -3.50
C GLY A 202 -10.99 -16.89 -3.27
N PRO A 203 -11.21 -18.21 -3.42
CA PRO A 203 -10.16 -19.20 -3.25
C PRO A 203 -9.07 -19.08 -4.32
N VAL A 204 -7.93 -19.69 -4.02
CA VAL A 204 -6.77 -19.78 -4.89
C VAL A 204 -6.31 -21.23 -5.00
N LYS A 205 -5.58 -21.53 -6.08
CA LYS A 205 -5.08 -22.86 -6.40
C LYS A 205 -3.58 -22.95 -6.20
N LEU A 206 -3.11 -24.01 -5.56
CA LEU A 206 -1.70 -24.27 -5.32
C LEU A 206 -1.17 -25.24 -6.38
N LEU A 207 -0.07 -24.86 -7.03
CA LEU A 207 0.67 -25.74 -7.94
C LEU A 207 2.13 -25.82 -7.49
N TRP A 208 2.50 -26.90 -6.84
CA TRP A 208 3.87 -27.12 -6.39
C TRP A 208 4.79 -27.47 -7.56
N ARG A 209 6.06 -27.06 -7.52
CA ARG A 209 7.01 -27.30 -8.61
C ARG A 209 7.21 -28.79 -8.92
N ASN A 210 7.07 -29.64 -7.90
CA ASN A 210 7.24 -31.09 -8.03
C ASN A 210 5.97 -31.82 -8.52
N ASP A 211 4.84 -31.12 -8.66
CA ASP A 211 3.58 -31.72 -9.14
C ASP A 211 3.57 -31.88 -10.66
N LYS A 212 4.17 -32.98 -11.12
CA LYS A 212 4.20 -33.37 -12.55
C LYS A 212 2.82 -33.68 -13.14
N LYS A 213 1.80 -33.89 -12.28
CA LYS A 213 0.42 -34.18 -12.70
C LYS A 213 -0.43 -32.93 -12.90
N GLY A 214 0.04 -31.75 -12.50
CA GLY A 214 -0.73 -30.51 -12.59
C GLY A 214 -1.98 -30.46 -11.72
N ILE A 215 -2.08 -31.33 -10.70
CA ILE A 215 -3.20 -31.33 -9.76
C ILE A 215 -3.03 -30.11 -8.88
N CYS A 216 -4.05 -29.25 -8.85
CA CYS A 216 -4.06 -28.08 -8.00
C CYS A 216 -4.92 -28.35 -6.76
N GLU A 217 -4.37 -28.07 -5.58
CA GLU A 217 -5.14 -28.00 -4.35
C GLU A 217 -5.80 -26.62 -4.24
N GLU A 218 -7.05 -26.56 -3.81
CA GLU A 218 -7.74 -25.28 -3.59
C GLU A 218 -7.71 -24.93 -2.09
N ILE A 219 -7.37 -23.68 -1.81
CA ILE A 219 -7.38 -23.10 -0.46
C ILE A 219 -8.10 -21.76 -0.50
N ASP A 220 -8.66 -21.34 0.64
CA ASP A 220 -9.23 -20.01 0.75
C ASP A 220 -8.17 -18.90 0.57
N GLY A 221 -8.63 -17.69 0.26
CA GLY A 221 -7.74 -16.57 -0.03
C GLY A 221 -6.84 -16.19 1.15
N LEU A 222 -7.33 -16.31 2.38
CA LEU A 222 -6.56 -16.02 3.59
C LEU A 222 -5.41 -17.01 3.78
N GLY A 223 -5.69 -18.31 3.68
CA GLY A 223 -4.68 -19.37 3.78
C GLY A 223 -3.66 -19.31 2.63
N GLY A 224 -4.12 -19.01 1.42
CA GLY A 224 -3.24 -18.74 0.29
C GLY A 224 -2.31 -17.56 0.52
N MET A 225 -2.85 -16.45 1.07
CA MET A 225 -2.07 -15.27 1.41
C MET A 225 -1.05 -15.56 2.51
N GLU A 226 -1.44 -16.30 3.55
CA GLU A 226 -0.53 -16.68 4.63
C GLU A 226 0.66 -17.49 4.11
N LEU A 227 0.41 -18.48 3.23
CA LEU A 227 1.47 -19.27 2.59
C LEU A 227 2.43 -18.38 1.78
N ALA A 228 1.88 -17.51 0.93
CA ALA A 228 2.68 -16.62 0.10
C ALA A 228 3.51 -15.63 0.94
N MET A 229 2.90 -15.04 1.97
CA MET A 229 3.57 -14.10 2.87
C MET A 229 4.67 -14.76 3.70
N ARG A 230 4.48 -16.00 4.16
CA ARG A 230 5.55 -16.75 4.86
C ARG A 230 6.73 -17.01 3.94
N ALA A 231 6.49 -17.46 2.72
CA ALA A 231 7.56 -17.69 1.75
C ALA A 231 8.30 -16.39 1.36
N TRP A 232 7.57 -15.27 1.24
CA TRP A 232 8.16 -13.94 1.09
C TRP A 232 9.00 -13.55 2.31
N ALA A 233 8.48 -13.72 3.52
CA ALA A 233 9.19 -13.39 4.76
C ALA A 233 10.47 -14.20 4.91
N ASP A 234 10.45 -15.50 4.61
CA ASP A 234 11.63 -16.36 4.63
C ASP A 234 12.68 -15.86 3.62
N SER A 235 12.24 -15.37 2.46
CA SER A 235 13.12 -14.78 1.45
C SER A 235 13.74 -13.46 1.91
N ILE A 236 12.97 -12.57 2.55
CA ILE A 236 13.50 -11.35 3.18
C ILE A 236 14.51 -11.71 4.27
N ALA A 237 14.20 -12.69 5.11
CA ALA A 237 15.07 -13.10 6.21
C ALA A 237 16.40 -13.68 5.72
N SER A 238 16.39 -14.36 4.57
CA SER A 238 17.53 -15.13 4.03
C SER A 238 18.42 -14.34 3.07
N TYR A 239 17.83 -13.49 2.21
CA TYR A 239 18.53 -12.91 1.06
C TYR A 239 18.71 -11.39 1.11
N ILE A 240 18.00 -10.68 1.98
CA ILE A 240 18.12 -9.22 2.07
C ILE A 240 19.16 -8.81 3.09
N ASP A 241 20.08 -7.96 2.65
CA ASP A 241 21.06 -7.29 3.50
C ASP A 241 20.33 -6.47 4.59
N PRO A 242 20.63 -6.68 5.89
CA PRO A 242 20.03 -5.93 6.99
C PRO A 242 20.18 -4.40 6.91
N LEU A 243 21.11 -3.88 6.10
CA LEU A 243 21.29 -2.43 5.88
C LEU A 243 20.26 -1.84 4.91
N LYS A 244 19.54 -2.68 4.14
CA LYS A 244 18.50 -2.22 3.21
C LYS A 244 17.23 -1.87 3.95
N LYS A 245 16.48 -0.91 3.42
CA LYS A 245 15.19 -0.52 3.98
C LYS A 245 14.08 -1.30 3.29
N VAL A 246 13.35 -2.11 4.05
CA VAL A 246 12.19 -2.85 3.57
C VAL A 246 10.94 -2.33 4.25
N PHE A 247 9.93 -1.99 3.46
CA PHE A 247 8.63 -1.55 3.91
C PHE A 247 7.57 -2.54 3.44
N PHE A 248 6.57 -2.77 4.29
CA PHE A 248 5.32 -3.42 3.89
C PHE A 248 4.16 -2.45 4.10
N VAL A 249 3.46 -2.13 3.01
CA VAL A 249 2.29 -1.26 3.00
C VAL A 249 1.08 -2.10 3.37
N THR A 250 0.38 -1.67 4.42
CA THR A 250 -0.83 -2.38 4.86
C THR A 250 -1.97 -2.22 3.86
N MET A 251 -3.07 -2.92 4.10
CA MET A 251 -4.21 -3.02 3.21
C MET A 251 -4.77 -1.64 2.82
N SER A 252 -4.87 -1.40 1.50
CA SER A 252 -5.69 -0.32 0.95
C SER A 252 -7.17 -0.74 1.04
N PRO A 253 -8.04 0.05 1.67
CA PRO A 253 -9.46 -0.28 1.78
C PRO A 253 -10.22 -0.07 0.47
N THR A 254 -11.44 -0.59 0.43
CA THR A 254 -12.41 -0.44 -0.66
C THR A 254 -13.67 0.23 -0.14
N HIS A 255 -14.37 1.00 -0.97
CA HIS A 255 -15.61 1.67 -0.60
C HIS A 255 -16.77 1.22 -1.50
N ASN A 256 -17.02 -0.10 -1.53
CA ASN A 256 -17.98 -0.73 -2.44
C ASN A 256 -19.43 -0.67 -1.96
N SER A 257 -19.68 -0.33 -0.68
CA SER A 257 -21.03 -0.31 -0.10
C SER A 257 -21.20 0.91 0.79
N LYS A 258 -22.09 1.82 0.37
CA LYS A 258 -22.41 3.04 1.10
C LYS A 258 -23.00 2.75 2.48
N ALA A 259 -23.70 1.62 2.63
CA ALA A 259 -24.24 1.16 3.90
C ALA A 259 -23.18 0.99 5.01
N GLU A 260 -21.89 0.87 4.67
CA GLU A 260 -20.81 0.75 5.66
C GLU A 260 -20.63 2.05 6.46
N TRP A 261 -20.76 3.23 5.83
CA TRP A 261 -20.63 4.54 6.49
C TRP A 261 -21.95 5.29 6.66
N GLU A 262 -23.00 4.89 5.95
CA GLU A 262 -24.36 5.45 6.06
C GLU A 262 -25.39 4.31 6.08
N PRO A 263 -25.67 3.70 7.26
CA PRO A 263 -26.54 2.54 7.37
C PRO A 263 -27.93 2.77 6.77
N GLY A 264 -28.40 1.81 5.95
CA GLY A 264 -29.67 1.90 5.22
C GLY A 264 -29.58 2.58 3.86
N SER A 265 -28.41 3.06 3.45
CA SER A 265 -28.18 3.62 2.12
C SER A 265 -27.73 2.58 1.09
N GLU A 266 -28.15 2.78 -0.15
CA GLU A 266 -27.64 2.05 -1.32
C GLU A 266 -26.54 2.85 -2.02
N GLY A 267 -25.77 2.17 -2.89
CA GLY A 267 -24.67 2.76 -3.65
C GLY A 267 -23.29 2.41 -3.08
N ASN A 268 -22.28 3.14 -3.53
CA ASN A 268 -20.87 2.91 -3.22
C ASN A 268 -20.12 4.26 -3.15
N CYS A 269 -18.83 4.28 -3.49
CA CYS A 269 -18.03 5.50 -3.53
C CYS A 269 -18.46 6.54 -4.60
N TYR A 270 -19.39 6.20 -5.49
CA TYR A 270 -19.93 7.13 -6.47
C TYR A 270 -20.60 8.34 -5.78
N ASP A 271 -20.36 9.54 -6.31
CA ASP A 271 -20.80 10.83 -5.76
C ASP A 271 -20.35 11.19 -4.34
N GLU A 272 -19.45 10.41 -3.73
CA GLU A 272 -18.84 10.74 -2.44
C GLU A 272 -17.75 11.82 -2.63
N LYS A 273 -17.94 12.99 -2.00
CA LYS A 273 -17.06 14.17 -2.17
C LYS A 273 -16.31 14.60 -0.91
N LEU A 274 -16.68 14.02 0.23
CA LEU A 274 -16.10 14.32 1.54
C LEU A 274 -15.63 13.04 2.22
N PRO A 275 -14.53 13.10 3.00
CA PRO A 275 -14.11 12.00 3.86
C PRO A 275 -15.19 11.61 4.88
N ILE A 276 -15.00 10.45 5.50
CA ILE A 276 -15.75 10.03 6.67
C ILE A 276 -15.21 10.78 7.90
N GLU A 277 -16.09 11.52 8.56
CA GLU A 277 -15.73 12.34 9.73
C GLU A 277 -15.39 11.48 10.94
N ASN A 278 -16.10 10.36 11.13
CA ASN A 278 -15.87 9.43 12.24
C ASN A 278 -14.42 8.89 12.23
N ARG A 279 -13.64 9.26 13.25
CA ARG A 279 -12.24 8.84 13.43
C ARG A 279 -12.10 7.34 13.71
N ASP A 280 -13.13 6.71 14.23
CA ASP A 280 -13.16 5.28 14.58
C ASP A 280 -13.87 4.42 13.54
N TYR A 281 -14.18 5.01 12.37
CA TYR A 281 -14.72 4.27 11.25
C TYR A 281 -13.78 3.11 10.86
N ARG A 282 -14.38 1.95 10.63
CA ARG A 282 -13.74 0.77 10.06
C ARG A 282 -14.72 0.12 9.08
N GLY A 283 -14.29 -0.03 7.84
CA GLY A 283 -15.08 -0.67 6.80
C GLY A 283 -14.85 -2.17 6.74
N ASN A 284 -15.72 -2.90 6.05
CA ASN A 284 -15.49 -4.33 5.76
C ASN A 284 -14.36 -4.52 4.74
N GLY A 285 -13.95 -3.44 4.09
CA GLY A 285 -12.78 -3.37 3.22
C GLY A 285 -11.47 -3.78 3.90
N SER A 286 -11.39 -3.70 5.24
CA SER A 286 -10.22 -4.00 6.06
C SER A 286 -10.44 -5.26 6.90
N ASP A 287 -10.31 -6.41 6.25
CA ASP A 287 -10.53 -7.72 6.88
C ASP A 287 -9.59 -7.97 8.07
N VAL A 288 -10.16 -7.98 9.29
CA VAL A 288 -9.44 -8.08 10.56
C VAL A 288 -8.57 -9.33 10.64
N SER A 289 -9.07 -10.46 10.13
CA SER A 289 -8.35 -11.74 10.17
C SER A 289 -7.07 -11.68 9.32
N THR A 290 -7.16 -11.08 8.14
CA THR A 290 -6.01 -10.81 7.26
C THR A 290 -5.03 -9.86 7.92
N MET A 291 -5.51 -8.77 8.56
CA MET A 291 -4.61 -7.82 9.24
C MET A 291 -3.81 -8.50 10.35
N GLN A 292 -4.46 -9.37 11.13
CA GLN A 292 -3.82 -10.11 12.22
C GLN A 292 -2.78 -11.10 11.68
N MET A 293 -3.09 -11.80 10.59
CA MET A 293 -2.16 -12.70 9.91
C MET A 293 -0.93 -11.94 9.38
N VAL A 294 -1.15 -10.84 8.64
CA VAL A 294 -0.10 -9.96 8.11
C VAL A 294 0.81 -9.49 9.24
N ARG A 295 0.22 -8.96 10.33
CA ARG A 295 0.96 -8.50 11.51
C ARG A 295 1.82 -9.62 12.09
N LYS A 296 1.28 -10.83 12.27
CA LYS A 296 2.02 -11.97 12.81
C LYS A 296 3.21 -12.36 11.94
N VAL A 297 3.07 -12.33 10.61
CA VAL A 297 4.19 -12.60 9.69
C VAL A 297 5.26 -11.51 9.79
N LEU A 298 4.86 -10.23 9.81
CA LEU A 298 5.78 -9.10 9.88
C LEU A 298 6.50 -9.02 11.23
N ASP A 299 5.82 -9.30 12.35
CA ASP A 299 6.40 -9.30 13.69
C ASP A 299 7.56 -10.33 13.80
N ASN A 300 7.49 -11.45 13.07
CA ASN A 300 8.59 -12.44 13.02
C ASN A 300 9.85 -11.93 12.30
N LEU A 301 9.72 -10.93 11.43
CA LEU A 301 10.85 -10.29 10.76
C LEU A 301 11.50 -9.21 11.63
N GLY A 302 10.83 -8.78 12.71
CA GLY A 302 11.31 -7.76 13.63
C GLY A 302 11.70 -6.47 12.91
N SER A 303 12.88 -5.94 13.20
CA SER A 303 13.36 -4.68 12.62
C SER A 303 13.77 -4.77 11.14
N LYS A 304 13.77 -5.96 10.53
CA LYS A 304 14.09 -6.11 9.09
C LYS A 304 13.05 -5.47 8.18
N VAL A 305 11.80 -5.32 8.65
CA VAL A 305 10.70 -4.71 7.90
C VAL A 305 10.05 -3.62 8.71
N SER A 306 9.84 -2.46 8.09
CA SER A 306 9.03 -1.37 8.62
C SER A 306 7.61 -1.45 8.06
N VAL A 307 6.61 -1.19 8.88
CA VAL A 307 5.21 -1.21 8.44
C VAL A 307 4.78 0.21 8.07
N LEU A 308 4.29 0.39 6.84
CA LEU A 308 3.61 1.60 6.40
C LEU A 308 2.11 1.39 6.63
N ASN A 309 1.61 1.71 7.83
CA ASN A 309 0.24 1.46 8.23
C ASN A 309 -0.72 2.53 7.66
N ILE A 310 -1.25 2.27 6.48
CA ILE A 310 -2.11 3.19 5.74
C ILE A 310 -3.61 2.88 5.87
N THR A 311 -3.97 1.77 6.53
CA THR A 311 -5.33 1.22 6.43
C THR A 311 -6.35 2.16 7.05
N LYS A 312 -6.22 2.45 8.36
CA LYS A 312 -7.20 3.30 9.08
C LYS A 312 -7.32 4.71 8.49
N LEU A 313 -6.20 5.34 8.12
CA LEU A 313 -6.26 6.67 7.50
C LEU A 313 -6.96 6.62 6.14
N SER A 314 -6.75 5.57 5.34
CA SER A 314 -7.36 5.46 4.02
C SER A 314 -8.83 5.05 4.07
N GLU A 315 -9.28 4.38 5.14
CA GLU A 315 -10.69 4.00 5.33
C GLU A 315 -11.60 5.21 5.42
N ARG A 316 -11.07 6.36 5.82
CA ARG A 316 -11.85 7.58 5.91
C ARG A 316 -12.00 8.27 4.56
N ARG A 317 -11.33 7.79 3.50
CA ARG A 317 -11.20 8.52 2.23
C ARG A 317 -12.11 8.02 1.13
N LYS A 318 -13.39 7.76 1.44
CA LYS A 318 -14.40 7.38 0.43
C LYS A 318 -14.48 8.34 -0.78
N ASP A 319 -14.07 9.58 -0.60
CA ASP A 319 -14.00 10.64 -1.62
C ASP A 319 -12.83 10.50 -2.61
N GLY A 320 -11.79 9.73 -2.28
CA GLY A 320 -10.53 9.69 -3.03
C GLY A 320 -10.50 8.78 -4.25
N HIS A 321 -11.56 8.02 -4.50
CA HIS A 321 -11.62 7.01 -5.55
C HIS A 321 -11.88 7.61 -6.95
N PRO A 322 -11.41 6.97 -8.05
CA PRO A 322 -11.76 7.36 -9.41
C PRO A 322 -13.23 7.30 -9.73
N THR A 323 -13.97 6.36 -9.12
CA THR A 323 -15.38 6.10 -9.44
C THR A 323 -15.52 5.81 -10.95
N ILE A 324 -16.23 6.66 -11.68
CA ILE A 324 -16.40 6.60 -13.13
C ILE A 324 -15.35 7.45 -13.89
N TYR A 325 -14.58 8.27 -13.19
CA TYR A 325 -13.65 9.24 -13.78
C TYR A 325 -12.31 8.60 -14.09
N ARG A 326 -12.31 7.66 -15.04
CA ARG A 326 -11.13 6.92 -15.48
C ARG A 326 -11.32 6.40 -16.89
N LYS A 327 -10.24 5.96 -17.51
CA LYS A 327 -10.33 5.21 -18.76
C LYS A 327 -10.86 3.80 -18.53
N PHE A 328 -11.93 3.50 -19.26
CA PHE A 328 -12.44 2.15 -19.47
C PHE A 328 -11.87 1.61 -20.79
N TRP A 329 -11.35 0.38 -20.74
CA TRP A 329 -10.84 -0.31 -21.93
C TRP A 329 -11.92 -1.12 -22.64
N GLU A 330 -13.00 -1.41 -21.93
CA GLU A 330 -14.18 -2.12 -22.40
C GLU A 330 -15.32 -1.12 -22.60
N SER A 331 -16.14 -1.35 -23.62
CA SER A 331 -17.35 -0.56 -23.87
C SER A 331 -18.38 -0.82 -22.77
N LEU A 332 -18.89 0.24 -22.16
CA LEU A 332 -19.97 0.15 -21.18
C LEU A 332 -21.32 -0.01 -21.89
N SER A 333 -22.18 -0.89 -21.38
CA SER A 333 -23.52 -1.07 -21.93
C SER A 333 -24.42 0.12 -21.58
N PRO A 334 -25.53 0.37 -22.31
CA PRO A 334 -26.49 1.42 -21.97
C PRO A 334 -27.05 1.29 -20.56
N GLU A 335 -27.26 0.05 -20.09
CA GLU A 335 -27.74 -0.24 -18.74
C GLU A 335 -26.72 0.17 -17.69
N MET A 336 -25.44 -0.15 -17.91
CA MET A 336 -24.36 0.29 -17.03
C MET A 336 -24.25 1.81 -17.01
N LEU A 337 -24.31 2.47 -18.17
CA LEU A 337 -24.25 3.94 -18.25
C LEU A 337 -25.41 4.63 -17.52
N ALA A 338 -26.58 3.98 -17.43
CA ALA A 338 -27.72 4.48 -16.67
C ALA A 338 -27.55 4.32 -15.14
N ASP A 339 -26.65 3.45 -14.69
CA ASP A 339 -26.30 3.23 -13.28
C ASP A 339 -24.78 3.34 -13.03
N PRO A 340 -24.25 4.57 -12.85
CA PRO A 340 -22.85 4.83 -12.52
C PRO A 340 -22.26 4.02 -11.36
N ALA A 341 -23.08 3.66 -10.37
CA ALA A 341 -22.61 2.87 -9.24
C ALA A 341 -22.19 1.46 -9.70
N SER A 342 -22.86 0.87 -10.69
CA SER A 342 -22.58 -0.48 -11.19
C SER A 342 -21.16 -0.70 -11.73
N TYR A 343 -20.49 0.38 -12.18
CA TYR A 343 -19.17 0.32 -12.81
C TYR A 343 -18.12 1.24 -12.18
N SER A 344 -18.44 1.80 -11.01
CA SER A 344 -17.53 2.66 -10.26
C SER A 344 -16.34 1.90 -9.70
N ASP A 345 -15.13 2.40 -9.96
CA ASP A 345 -13.91 1.91 -9.33
C ASP A 345 -13.76 2.50 -7.92
N CYS A 346 -14.17 1.72 -6.93
CA CYS A 346 -14.05 2.02 -5.50
C CYS A 346 -12.87 1.30 -4.84
N ILE A 347 -11.84 1.00 -5.64
CA ILE A 347 -10.65 0.25 -5.24
C ILE A 347 -9.41 1.12 -5.38
N HIS A 348 -9.16 1.66 -6.57
CA HIS A 348 -7.99 2.50 -6.86
C HIS A 348 -8.20 3.94 -6.39
N TRP A 349 -7.20 4.79 -6.53
CA TRP A 349 -7.21 6.15 -6.03
C TRP A 349 -6.88 7.15 -7.13
N CYS A 350 -7.63 8.25 -7.18
CA CYS A 350 -7.28 9.41 -7.99
C CYS A 350 -5.91 9.95 -7.61
N LEU A 351 -5.19 10.48 -8.61
CA LEU A 351 -3.93 11.19 -8.41
C LEU A 351 -4.02 12.61 -9.01
N PRO A 352 -3.59 13.67 -8.28
CA PRO A 352 -3.10 13.67 -6.90
C PRO A 352 -4.19 13.26 -5.90
N GLY A 353 -3.81 12.69 -4.76
CA GLY A 353 -4.77 12.14 -3.80
C GLY A 353 -4.15 11.31 -2.67
N VAL A 354 -4.90 10.30 -2.20
CA VAL A 354 -4.56 9.49 -1.02
C VAL A 354 -3.15 8.85 -1.08
N PRO A 355 -2.70 8.28 -2.22
CA PRO A 355 -1.36 7.70 -2.30
C PRO A 355 -0.22 8.69 -2.14
N ASP A 356 -0.46 9.99 -2.34
CA ASP A 356 0.55 11.03 -2.08
C ASP A 356 0.90 11.08 -0.60
N VAL A 357 -0.10 10.92 0.27
CA VAL A 357 0.10 10.84 1.72
C VAL A 357 0.84 9.57 2.12
N TRP A 358 0.58 8.43 1.45
CA TRP A 358 1.37 7.21 1.70
C TRP A 358 2.85 7.44 1.39
N ASN A 359 3.14 8.20 0.33
CA ASN A 359 4.51 8.57 -0.04
C ASN A 359 5.14 9.62 0.87
N GLU A 360 4.35 10.53 1.47
CA GLU A 360 4.84 11.42 2.53
C GLU A 360 5.22 10.64 3.80
N LEU A 361 4.43 9.64 4.19
CA LEU A 361 4.77 8.76 5.30
C LEU A 361 6.06 7.97 4.99
N LEU A 362 6.20 7.43 3.77
CA LEU A 362 7.43 6.77 3.35
C LEU A 362 8.62 7.73 3.41
N PHE A 363 8.50 8.95 2.88
CA PHE A 363 9.54 9.97 2.93
C PHE A 363 9.95 10.35 4.34
N HIS A 364 9.01 10.41 5.28
CA HIS A 364 9.30 10.69 6.68
C HIS A 364 10.13 9.57 7.34
N LEU A 365 9.92 8.32 6.92
CA LEU A 365 10.64 7.14 7.44
C LEU A 365 12.00 6.90 6.75
N LEU A 366 12.27 7.59 5.64
CA LEU A 366 13.54 7.51 4.91
C LEU A 366 14.57 8.52 5.44
#